data_AF-U2JV07-F1
#
_entry.id   AF-U2JV07-F1
#
_cell.length_a   1.000
_cell.length_b   1.000
_cell.length_c   1.000
_cell.angle_alpha   90.00
_cell.angle_beta   90.00
_cell.angle_gamma   90.00
#
_symmetry.space_group_name_H-M   'P 1'
#
loop_
_entity.id
_entity.type
_entity.pdbx_description
1 polymer ?
#
loop_
_entity_poly.entity_id
_entity_poly.type
_entity_poly.pdbx_seq_one_letter_code
_entity_poly.pdbx_strand_id
1 'polypeptide(L)'
;MFAYITEEGAYIQKRGGNFVIGRNNECVMEIPEEVLESLTLIDSVQVSSQAMVELLRLGVPVTWLSRAGFFFGRLESTRHVNVFRQERQVLMKGSGFYLRMGRKVIAAKVHNQLTLLRRYNRNAELPGV
;
A
#
# COMPACT_ATOMS: atom_id res chain seq x y z
N MET A 1 0.55 -11.04 4.55
CA MET A 1 -0.76 -10.88 3.86
C MET A 1 -1.12 -9.42 3.68
N PHE A 2 -1.58 -9.03 2.48
CA PHE A 2 -2.18 -7.72 2.22
C PHE A 2 -3.71 -7.84 2.27
N ALA A 3 -4.36 -7.05 3.13
CA ALA A 3 -5.81 -7.05 3.27
C ALA A 3 -6.43 -5.78 2.67
N TYR A 4 -7.52 -5.95 1.93
CA TYR A 4 -8.31 -4.86 1.34
C TYR A 4 -9.73 -4.94 1.91
N ILE A 5 -10.17 -3.89 2.61
CA ILE A 5 -11.53 -3.79 3.14
C ILE A 5 -12.27 -2.76 2.31
N THR A 6 -13.18 -3.25 1.48
CA THR A 6 -13.88 -2.47 0.47
C THR A 6 -15.31 -2.12 0.85
N GLU A 7 -15.84 -2.84 1.83
CA GLU A 7 -17.23 -2.77 2.26
C GLU A 7 -17.51 -1.51 3.09
N GLU A 8 -18.48 -0.73 2.62
CA GLU A 8 -18.97 0.42 3.34
C GLU A 8 -19.61 0.03 4.68
N GLY A 9 -19.38 0.84 5.71
CA GLY A 9 -19.86 0.56 7.06
C GLY A 9 -19.14 -0.60 7.77
N ALA A 10 -18.11 -1.18 7.15
CA ALA A 10 -17.23 -2.11 7.85
C ALA A 10 -16.43 -1.39 8.94
N TYR A 11 -16.10 -2.13 9.99
CA TYR A 11 -15.21 -1.66 11.04
C TYR A 11 -14.14 -2.70 11.34
N ILE A 12 -13.02 -2.23 11.88
CA ILE A 12 -11.89 -3.05 12.31
C ILE A 12 -11.64 -2.81 13.79
N GLN A 13 -11.58 -3.91 14.54
CA GLN A 13 -11.32 -3.91 15.97
C GLN A 13 -10.21 -4.89 16.33
N LYS A 14 -9.50 -4.60 17.41
CA LYS A 14 -8.53 -5.53 17.99
C LYS A 14 -9.22 -6.46 18.96
N ARG A 15 -8.97 -7.77 18.86
CA ARG A 15 -9.44 -8.76 19.83
C ARG A 15 -8.40 -9.86 20.03
N GLY A 16 -7.81 -9.95 21.21
CA GLY A 16 -6.76 -10.96 21.48
C GLY A 16 -5.59 -10.80 20.51
N GLY A 17 -5.19 -11.87 19.82
CA GLY A 17 -4.17 -11.90 18.77
C GLY A 17 -4.69 -11.64 17.34
N ASN A 18 -5.96 -11.24 17.18
CA ASN A 18 -6.58 -11.04 15.86
C ASN A 18 -7.04 -9.59 15.66
N PHE A 19 -7.16 -9.19 14.39
CA PHE A 19 -7.96 -8.07 13.93
C PHE A 19 -9.30 -8.62 13.43
N VAL A 20 -10.38 -8.16 14.06
CA VAL A 20 -11.74 -8.55 13.72
C VAL A 20 -12.31 -7.50 12.77
N ILE A 21 -12.84 -7.95 11.64
CA ILE A 21 -13.56 -7.11 10.70
C ILE A 21 -15.04 -7.46 10.82
N GLY A 22 -15.86 -6.46 11.07
CA GLY A 22 -17.28 -6.62 11.25
C GLY A 22 -18.09 -5.58 10.51
N ARG A 23 -19.40 -5.83 10.45
CA ARG A 23 -20.41 -4.95 9.87
C ARG A 23 -21.73 -5.22 10.56
N ASN A 24 -22.53 -4.19 10.85
CA ASN A 24 -23.85 -4.35 11.49
C ASN A 24 -23.81 -5.20 12.78
N ASN A 25 -22.77 -5.03 13.60
CA ASN A 25 -22.48 -5.83 14.81
C ASN A 25 -22.21 -7.32 14.58
N GLU A 26 -22.04 -7.77 13.34
CA GLU A 26 -21.66 -9.13 13.00
C GLU A 26 -20.18 -9.19 12.64
N CYS A 27 -19.50 -10.23 13.13
CA CYS A 27 -18.13 -10.55 12.74
C CYS A 27 -18.14 -11.22 11.38
N VAL A 28 -17.53 -10.57 10.38
CA VAL A 28 -17.44 -11.09 9.01
C VAL A 28 -16.19 -11.94 8.84
N MET A 29 -15.07 -11.48 9.39
CA MET A 29 -13.79 -12.19 9.27
C MET A 29 -12.82 -11.82 10.41
N GLU A 30 -11.85 -12.69 10.64
CA GLU A 30 -10.75 -12.46 11.58
C GLU A 30 -9.41 -12.68 10.88
N ILE A 31 -8.48 -11.77 11.10
CA ILE A 31 -7.13 -11.83 10.58
C ILE A 31 -6.16 -11.92 11.75
N PRO A 32 -5.39 -13.02 11.89
CA PRO A 32 -4.30 -13.08 12.88
C PRO A 32 -3.31 -11.95 12.66
N GLU A 33 -2.86 -11.31 13.74
CA GLU A 33 -1.98 -10.14 13.64
C GLU A 33 -0.61 -10.50 13.05
N GLU A 34 -0.15 -11.73 13.27
CA GLU A 34 1.14 -12.24 12.81
C GLU A 34 1.25 -12.34 11.29
N VAL A 35 0.12 -12.49 10.59
CA VAL A 35 0.12 -12.67 9.13
C VAL A 35 -0.16 -11.37 8.39
N LEU A 36 -0.62 -10.31 9.08
CA LEU A 36 -1.02 -9.07 8.43
C LEU A 36 0.20 -8.18 8.15
N GLU A 37 0.46 -7.91 6.87
CA GLU A 37 1.58 -7.08 6.43
C GLU A 37 1.15 -5.64 6.12
N SER A 38 -0.05 -5.43 5.59
CA SER A 38 -0.62 -4.10 5.37
C SER A 38 -2.13 -4.18 5.13
N LEU A 39 -2.80 -3.06 5.42
CA LEU A 39 -4.23 -2.89 5.30
C LEU A 39 -4.56 -1.72 4.38
N THR A 40 -5.45 -1.94 3.41
CA THR A 40 -5.99 -0.88 2.54
C THR A 40 -7.50 -0.79 2.76
N LEU A 41 -7.97 0.40 3.05
CA LEU A 41 -9.33 0.72 3.44
C LEU A 41 -9.96 1.64 2.41
N ILE A 42 -11.18 1.31 2.00
CA ILE A 42 -11.94 2.12 1.06
C ILE A 42 -12.96 2.99 1.80
N ASP A 43 -12.99 4.27 1.45
CA ASP A 43 -13.91 5.27 1.98
C ASP A 43 -13.93 5.33 3.52
N SER A 44 -15.07 5.00 4.13
CA SER A 44 -15.42 5.30 5.52
C SER A 44 -15.23 4.11 6.49
N VAL A 45 -14.43 3.10 6.12
CA VAL A 45 -14.12 1.98 7.02
C VAL A 45 -13.52 2.50 8.32
N GLN A 46 -14.18 2.18 9.42
CA GLN A 46 -13.77 2.63 10.75
C GLN A 46 -12.70 1.69 11.30
N VAL A 47 -11.67 2.26 11.93
CA VAL A 47 -10.67 1.49 12.67
C VAL A 47 -10.72 1.96 14.11
N SER A 48 -10.88 1.05 15.05
CA SER A 48 -10.88 1.44 16.46
C SER A 48 -9.50 1.96 16.87
N SER A 49 -9.46 2.89 17.82
CA SER A 49 -8.19 3.45 18.31
C SER A 49 -7.24 2.36 18.82
N GLN A 50 -7.78 1.32 19.47
CA GLN A 50 -6.99 0.17 19.92
C GLN A 50 -6.36 -0.60 18.75
N ALA A 51 -7.12 -0.84 17.68
CA ALA A 51 -6.59 -1.48 16.48
C ALA A 51 -5.51 -0.62 15.81
N MET A 52 -5.72 0.70 15.72
CA MET A 52 -4.72 1.63 15.18
C MET A 52 -3.39 1.56 15.96
N VAL A 53 -3.45 1.58 17.29
CA VAL A 53 -2.24 1.51 18.14
C VAL A 53 -1.50 0.20 17.93
N GLU A 54 -2.20 -0.93 17.85
CA GLU A 54 -1.54 -2.22 17.64
C GLU A 54 -0.94 -2.34 16.23
N LEU A 55 -1.64 -1.85 15.19
CA LEU A 55 -1.09 -1.79 13.82
C LEU A 55 0.21 -0.97 13.78
N LEU A 56 0.26 0.17 14.48
CA LEU A 56 1.49 0.95 14.64
C LEU A 56 2.58 0.20 15.42
N ARG A 57 2.22 -0.54 16.47
CA ARG A 57 3.18 -1.34 17.27
C ARG A 57 3.83 -2.43 16.43
N LEU A 58 3.03 -3.10 15.61
CA LEU A 58 3.46 -4.17 14.71
C LEU A 58 4.18 -3.63 13.45
N GLY A 59 4.11 -2.32 13.20
CA GLY A 59 4.69 -1.72 11.99
C GLY A 59 3.86 -1.98 10.73
N VAL A 60 2.58 -2.35 10.88
CA VAL A 60 1.64 -2.65 9.79
C VAL A 60 1.00 -1.34 9.31
N PRO A 61 1.27 -0.90 8.07
CA PRO A 61 0.75 0.37 7.58
C PRO A 61 -0.69 0.23 7.07
N VAL A 62 -1.51 1.25 7.35
CA VAL A 62 -2.92 1.33 6.97
C VAL A 62 -3.16 2.48 6.01
N THR A 63 -3.65 2.21 4.80
CA THR A 63 -3.93 3.21 3.77
C THR A 63 -5.43 3.43 3.59
N TRP A 64 -5.86 4.68 3.49
CA TRP A 64 -7.24 5.02 3.07
C TRP A 64 -7.26 5.53 1.64
N LEU A 65 -8.14 4.94 0.82
CA LEU A 65 -8.41 5.32 -0.56
C LEU A 65 -9.91 5.59 -0.75
N SER A 66 -10.28 6.39 -1.74
CA SER A 66 -11.67 6.44 -2.21
C SER A 66 -11.99 5.24 -3.11
N ARG A 67 -13.28 4.96 -3.32
CA ARG A 67 -13.72 4.00 -4.37
C ARG A 67 -13.18 4.35 -5.77
N ALA A 68 -12.94 5.62 -6.06
CA ALA A 68 -12.34 6.11 -7.30
C ALA A 68 -10.79 6.07 -7.31
N GLY A 69 -10.17 5.56 -6.24
CA GLY A 69 -8.71 5.44 -6.12
C GLY A 69 -7.99 6.70 -5.61
N PHE A 70 -8.71 7.70 -5.10
CA PHE A 70 -8.09 8.89 -4.52
C PHE A 70 -7.41 8.55 -3.19
N PHE A 71 -6.14 8.91 -3.00
CA PHE A 71 -5.41 8.64 -1.77
C PHE A 71 -5.69 9.69 -0.71
N PHE A 72 -6.38 9.31 0.37
CA PHE A 72 -6.67 10.21 1.48
C PHE A 72 -5.50 10.35 2.45
N GLY A 73 -4.80 9.24 2.72
CA GLY A 73 -3.71 9.25 3.67
C GLY A 73 -3.35 7.86 4.17
N ARG A 74 -2.41 7.83 5.13
CA ARG A 74 -1.88 6.61 5.70
C ARG A 74 -1.54 6.76 7.17
N LEU A 75 -1.76 5.69 7.92
CA LEU A 75 -1.23 5.48 9.27
C LEU A 75 0.01 4.60 9.16
N GLU A 76 1.17 5.11 9.57
CA GLU A 76 2.43 4.38 9.59
C GLU A 76 3.21 4.66 10.87
N SER A 77 3.94 3.64 11.33
CA SER A 77 4.83 3.75 12.49
C SER A 77 6.09 4.53 12.14
N THR A 78 6.46 5.47 13.01
CA THR A 78 7.69 6.25 12.87
C THR A 78 8.96 5.47 13.23
N ARG A 79 8.80 4.27 13.80
CA ARG A 79 9.92 3.45 14.30
C ARG A 79 10.73 2.78 13.19
N HIS A 80 10.15 2.61 12.01
CA HIS A 80 10.80 1.91 10.89
C HIS A 80 11.47 2.86 9.89
N VAL A 81 11.79 4.09 10.32
CA VAL A 81 12.45 5.10 9.49
C VAL A 81 13.97 4.95 9.58
N ASN A 82 14.63 4.86 8.41
CA ASN A 82 16.08 4.97 8.34
C ASN A 82 16.51 6.43 8.19
N VAL A 83 16.71 7.10 9.32
CA VAL A 83 17.04 8.54 9.38
C VAL A 83 18.37 8.85 8.69
N PHE A 84 19.40 8.02 8.87
CA PHE A 84 20.70 8.20 8.20
C PHE A 84 20.61 8.08 6.67
N ARG A 85 19.67 7.28 6.15
CA ARG A 85 19.39 7.24 4.72
C ARG A 85 18.70 8.53 4.27
N GLN A 86 17.71 9.00 5.02
CA GLN A 86 17.01 10.25 4.70
C GLN A 86 17.96 11.45 4.72
N GLU A 87 18.82 11.55 5.71
CA GLU A 87 19.86 12.58 5.80
C GLU A 87 20.75 12.57 4.55
N ARG A 88 21.28 11.40 4.17
CA ARG A 88 22.07 11.26 2.94
C ARG A 88 21.29 11.67 1.69
N GLN A 89 20.01 11.34 1.61
CA GLN A 89 19.15 11.76 0.49
C GLN A 89 18.98 13.28 0.43
N VAL A 90 18.81 13.93 1.59
CA VAL A 90 18.71 15.39 1.71
C VAL A 90 20.03 16.07 1.31
N LEU A 91 21.17 15.57 1.80
CA LEU A 91 22.50 16.11 1.47
C LEU A 91 22.83 16.00 -0.03
N MET A 92 22.24 15.03 -0.74
CA MET A 92 22.41 14.91 -2.19
C MET A 92 21.58 15.89 -3.02
N LYS A 93 20.74 16.73 -2.38
CA LYS A 93 20.04 17.83 -3.03
C LYS A 93 21.05 18.80 -3.65
N GLY A 94 20.95 19.03 -4.96
CA GLY A 94 21.89 19.87 -5.73
C GLY A 94 23.10 19.15 -6.33
N SER A 95 23.37 17.90 -5.95
CA SER A 95 24.39 17.07 -6.60
C SER A 95 23.92 16.49 -7.93
N GLY A 96 24.81 16.00 -8.80
CA GLY A 96 24.41 15.29 -10.03
C GLY A 96 23.66 13.95 -9.81
N PHE A 97 23.47 13.51 -8.56
CA PHE A 97 22.82 12.25 -8.23
C PHE A 97 21.36 12.17 -8.71
N TYR A 98 20.57 13.23 -8.47
CA TYR A 98 19.14 13.22 -8.81
C TYR A 98 18.91 13.01 -10.32
N LEU A 99 19.74 13.64 -11.15
CA LEU A 99 19.66 13.50 -12.61
C LEU A 99 20.05 12.10 -13.06
N ARG A 100 21.11 11.52 -12.49
CA ARG A 100 21.51 10.14 -12.78
C ARG A 100 20.44 9.13 -12.35
N MET A 101 19.85 9.32 -11.17
CA MET A 101 18.76 8.47 -10.67
C MET A 101 17.52 8.60 -11.54
N GLY A 102 17.10 9.82 -11.88
CA GLY A 102 15.95 10.08 -12.75
C GLY A 102 16.10 9.44 -14.12
N ARG A 103 17.27 9.57 -14.76
CA ARG A 103 17.57 8.90 -16.04
C ARG A 103 17.41 7.39 -15.96
N LYS A 104 17.92 6.76 -14.89
CA LYS A 104 17.76 5.31 -14.69
C LYS A 104 16.31 4.91 -14.52
N VAL A 105 15.53 5.64 -13.73
CA VAL A 105 14.10 5.37 -13.51
C VAL A 105 13.32 5.48 -14.82
N ILE A 106 13.55 6.54 -15.61
CA ILE A 106 12.88 6.73 -16.90
C ILE A 106 13.26 5.63 -17.89
N ALA A 107 14.56 5.31 -18.01
CA ALA A 107 15.02 4.25 -18.92
C ALA A 107 14.41 2.90 -18.57
N ALA A 108 14.34 2.54 -17.27
CA ALA A 108 13.70 1.32 -16.80
C ALA A 108 12.19 1.31 -17.10
N LYS A 109 11.50 2.44 -16.90
CA LYS A 109 10.06 2.57 -17.22
C LYS A 109 9.79 2.35 -18.71
N VAL A 110 10.56 3.00 -19.58
CA VAL A 110 10.45 2.84 -21.04
C VAL A 110 10.72 1.40 -21.46
N HIS A 111 11.76 0.77 -20.91
CA HIS A 111 12.08 -0.62 -21.20
C HIS A 111 10.95 -1.59 -20.81
N ASN A 112 10.36 -1.41 -19.63
CA ASN A 112 9.25 -2.25 -19.16
C ASN A 112 7.98 -2.04 -20.01
N GLN A 113 7.68 -0.80 -20.38
CA GLN A 113 6.55 -0.50 -21.28
C GLN A 113 6.75 -1.14 -22.66
N LEU A 114 7.94 -1.03 -23.25
CA LEU A 114 8.25 -1.69 -24.53
C LEU A 114 8.14 -3.22 -24.43
N THR A 115 8.57 -3.79 -23.31
CA THR A 115 8.44 -5.22 -23.05
C THR A 115 6.97 -5.66 -23.00
N LEU A 116 6.10 -4.88 -22.34
CA LEU A 116 4.65 -5.13 -22.30
C LEU A 116 4.02 -5.02 -23.70
N LEU A 117 4.33 -3.95 -24.44
CA LEU A 117 3.82 -3.76 -25.80
C LEU A 117 4.23 -4.89 -26.74
N ARG A 118 5.48 -5.35 -26.67
CA ARG A 118 5.96 -6.51 -27.44
C ARG A 118 5.25 -7.80 -27.06
N ARG A 119 4.88 -7.98 -25.77
CA ARG A 119 4.08 -9.13 -25.32
C ARG A 119 2.67 -9.07 -25.89
N TYR A 120 2.01 -7.91 -25.82
CA TYR A 120 0.69 -7.71 -26.42
C TYR A 120 0.70 -7.93 -27.92
N ASN A 121 1.72 -7.44 -28.64
CA ASN A 121 1.81 -7.65 -30.08
C ASN A 121 1.98 -9.12 -30.48
N ARG A 122 2.61 -9.97 -29.63
CA ARG A 122 2.70 -11.41 -29.90
C ARG A 122 1.38 -12.16 -29.67
N ASN A 123 0.58 -11.68 -28.72
CA ASN A 123 -0.68 -12.30 -28.33
C ASN A 123 -1.89 -11.66 -29.02
N ALA A 124 -1.68 -10.59 -29.79
CA ALA A 124 -2.70 -10.04 -30.64
C ALA A 124 -2.97 -11.09 -31.73
N GLU A 125 -4.14 -11.73 -31.70
CA GLU A 125 -4.68 -12.36 -32.90
C GLU A 125 -4.84 -11.24 -33.90
N LEU A 126 -3.91 -11.15 -34.85
CA LEU A 126 -4.03 -10.25 -35.98
C LEU A 126 -5.23 -10.76 -36.79
N PRO A 127 -6.33 -9.98 -36.93
CA PRO A 127 -7.27 -10.26 -38.01
C PRO A 127 -6.45 -10.23 -39.30
N GLY A 128 -6.58 -11.31 -40.09
CA GLY A 128 -5.66 -11.65 -41.18
C GLY A 128 -5.13 -10.47 -41.99
N VAL A 129 -3.81 -10.44 -42.13
CA VAL A 129 -3.14 -9.89 -43.32
C VAL A 129 -2.85 -11.06 -44.24
#